data_AF-A0A930Z2N3-F1
#
_entry.id   AF-A0A930Z2N3-F1
#
_cell.length_a   1.000
_cell.length_b   1.000
_cell.length_c   1.000
_cell.angle_alpha   90.00
_cell.angle_beta   90.00
_cell.angle_gamma   90.00
#
_symmetry.space_group_name_H-M   'P 1'
#
loop_
_entity.id
_entity.type
_entity.pdbx_description
1 polymer ?
#
loop_
_entity_poly.entity_id
_entity_poly.type
_entity_poly.pdbx_seq_one_letter_code
_entity_poly.pdbx_strand_id
1 'polypeptide(L)'
;MTVGGYPPALHFLSDLGIEAHVGPGPVATARIRVTPHMTGRDGGVRAGVLATLVDVVGGAVAARVLRPDWMATADLTLEVVRPATGPFVEARATVVRRGRTTLVTEAGVFNVLDEGSEVTIGAEDHGPVAWATMTFAVLPGQSPTSTLDGHQELPDRWALAGEGLDRPVVEALSISVVDAAEGRISMPVQDYLFNSFGAVQGGVMALLGEVAGAEVLGESAGAEGDFVATDLRVAYLALGRVGPIVSRSRVLAAQDGHPHRSAVVELFDAAAGDRLTTVIDVGAVRVAAAATGAGS
;
A
#
# COMPACT_ATOMS: atom_id res chain seq x y z
N MET A 1 -14.90 -14.11 -6.69
CA MET A 1 -14.80 -14.77 -8.01
C MET A 1 -13.39 -14.54 -8.51
N THR A 2 -12.63 -15.57 -8.88
CA THR A 2 -11.36 -15.42 -9.59
C THR A 2 -11.67 -15.16 -11.06
N VAL A 3 -11.14 -14.08 -11.63
CA VAL A 3 -11.37 -13.73 -13.04
C VAL A 3 -10.03 -13.90 -13.76
N GLY A 4 -9.94 -14.89 -14.65
CA GLY A 4 -8.69 -15.18 -15.37
C GLY A 4 -7.59 -15.86 -14.52
N GLY A 5 -7.95 -16.49 -13.40
CA GLY A 5 -6.99 -17.16 -12.51
C GLY A 5 -6.21 -16.22 -11.59
N TYR A 6 -6.47 -14.92 -11.65
CA TYR A 6 -5.91 -13.91 -10.76
C TYR A 6 -7.03 -13.16 -9.98
N PRO A 7 -6.82 -12.86 -8.68
CA PRO A 7 -5.77 -13.44 -7.86
C PRO A 7 -5.96 -14.95 -7.64
N PRO A 8 -4.90 -15.70 -7.30
CA PRO A 8 -5.01 -17.09 -6.87
C PRO A 8 -5.86 -17.22 -5.58
N ALA A 9 -6.26 -18.44 -5.23
CA ALA A 9 -7.13 -18.71 -4.09
C ALA A 9 -6.56 -18.18 -2.76
N LEU A 10 -5.25 -18.33 -2.56
CA LEU A 10 -4.50 -17.74 -1.46
C LEU A 10 -3.77 -16.50 -1.96
N HIS A 11 -4.23 -15.32 -1.56
CA HIS A 11 -3.67 -14.07 -2.05
C HIS A 11 -3.90 -12.91 -1.11
N PHE A 12 -2.90 -12.06 -0.95
CA PHE A 12 -2.91 -10.96 0.01
C PHE A 12 -4.09 -10.00 -0.17
N LEU A 13 -4.38 -9.59 -1.41
CA LEU A 13 -5.53 -8.69 -1.66
C LEU A 13 -6.88 -9.35 -1.35
N SER A 14 -6.97 -10.69 -1.41
CA SER A 14 -8.17 -11.43 -1.02
C SER A 14 -8.31 -11.46 0.51
N ASP A 15 -7.22 -11.64 1.24
CA ASP A 15 -7.22 -11.64 2.71
C ASP A 15 -7.35 -10.24 3.32
N LEU A 16 -7.13 -9.18 2.54
CA LEU A 16 -7.59 -7.83 2.89
C LEU A 16 -9.10 -7.64 2.71
N GLY A 17 -9.79 -8.54 1.98
CA GLY A 17 -11.23 -8.45 1.73
C GLY A 17 -11.60 -7.24 0.87
N ILE A 18 -10.82 -6.94 -0.17
CA ILE A 18 -11.04 -5.73 -0.97
C ILE A 18 -12.34 -5.83 -1.77
N GLU A 19 -13.21 -4.85 -1.58
CA GLU A 19 -14.41 -4.64 -2.40
C GLU A 19 -14.27 -3.34 -3.16
N ALA A 20 -14.50 -3.36 -4.47
CA ALA A 20 -14.32 -2.20 -5.33
C ALA A 20 -15.49 -1.95 -6.27
N HIS A 21 -15.76 -0.67 -6.49
CA HIS A 21 -16.68 -0.18 -7.49
C HIS A 21 -15.94 0.73 -8.48
N VAL A 22 -15.88 0.31 -9.74
CA VAL A 22 -15.19 1.00 -10.82
C VAL A 22 -16.20 1.26 -11.93
N GLY A 23 -16.88 2.40 -11.83
CA GLY A 23 -17.86 2.81 -12.85
C GLY A 23 -17.21 3.16 -14.20
N PRO A 24 -18.02 3.54 -15.20
CA PRO A 24 -17.53 3.94 -16.53
C PRO A 24 -16.79 5.29 -16.53
N GLY A 25 -16.87 6.05 -15.44
CA GLY A 25 -16.26 7.36 -15.30
C GLY A 25 -14.81 7.33 -14.82
N PRO A 26 -14.21 8.51 -14.58
CA PRO A 26 -12.85 8.63 -14.06
C PRO A 26 -12.76 8.38 -12.55
N VAL A 27 -13.78 7.74 -11.94
CA VAL A 27 -13.88 7.58 -10.49
C VAL A 27 -14.01 6.11 -10.12
N ALA A 28 -13.42 5.73 -8.99
CA ALA A 28 -13.58 4.42 -8.40
C ALA A 28 -13.52 4.50 -6.89
N THR A 29 -14.15 3.53 -6.22
CA THR A 29 -14.01 3.32 -4.79
C THR A 29 -13.52 1.91 -4.51
N ALA A 30 -12.74 1.75 -3.45
CA ALA A 30 -12.44 0.45 -2.87
C ALA A 30 -12.42 0.54 -1.35
N ARG A 31 -12.86 -0.51 -0.68
CA ARG A 31 -12.93 -0.57 0.78
C ARG A 31 -12.42 -1.89 1.32
N ILE A 32 -12.01 -1.86 2.58
CA ILE A 32 -11.66 -3.03 3.39
C ILE A 32 -12.31 -2.93 4.76
N ARG A 33 -12.56 -4.08 5.38
CA ARG A 33 -12.95 -4.18 6.79
C ARG A 33 -11.71 -4.04 7.66
N VAL A 34 -11.77 -3.18 8.67
CA VAL A 34 -10.65 -3.00 9.61
C VAL A 34 -10.63 -4.16 10.62
N THR A 35 -9.47 -4.77 10.78
CA THR A 35 -9.22 -5.81 11.79
C THR A 35 -7.97 -5.48 12.60
N PRO A 36 -7.81 -6.03 13.83
CA PRO A 36 -6.60 -5.83 14.62
C PRO A 36 -5.31 -6.28 13.91
N HIS A 37 -5.42 -7.17 12.93
CA HIS A 37 -4.28 -7.70 12.17
C HIS A 37 -3.69 -6.70 11.18
N MET A 38 -4.40 -5.62 10.84
CA MET A 38 -3.92 -4.59 9.91
C MET A 38 -3.66 -3.24 10.59
N THR A 39 -3.80 -3.15 11.91
CA THR A 39 -3.61 -1.91 12.67
C THR A 39 -2.19 -1.76 13.20
N GLY A 40 -1.71 -0.52 13.25
CA GLY A 40 -0.47 -0.12 13.90
C GLY A 40 -0.63 0.12 15.41
N ARG A 41 0.44 0.60 16.03
CA ARG A 41 0.52 0.86 17.48
C ARG A 41 -0.35 2.03 17.94
N ASP A 42 -0.70 2.93 17.03
CA ASP A 42 -1.65 4.02 17.24
C ASP A 42 -3.12 3.58 17.18
N GLY A 43 -3.37 2.29 16.90
CA GLY A 43 -4.71 1.73 16.71
C GLY A 43 -5.35 2.04 15.35
N GLY A 44 -4.66 2.80 14.48
CA GLY A 44 -5.10 3.06 13.11
C GLY A 44 -4.64 1.97 12.15
N VAL A 45 -5.30 1.84 11.00
CA VAL A 45 -4.81 0.99 9.89
C VAL A 45 -3.41 1.45 9.48
N ARG A 46 -2.48 0.49 9.29
CA ARG A 46 -1.10 0.78 8.89
C ARG A 46 -1.02 1.55 7.57
N ALA A 47 -0.09 2.49 7.46
CA ALA A 47 0.07 3.33 6.28
C ALA A 47 0.29 2.52 5.00
N GLY A 48 1.03 1.41 5.04
CA GLY A 48 1.27 0.52 3.90
C GLY A 48 0.06 -0.33 3.51
N VAL A 49 -0.85 -0.62 4.45
CA VAL A 49 -2.15 -1.23 4.13
C VAL A 49 -3.04 -0.19 3.42
N LEU A 50 -3.05 1.05 3.90
CA LEU A 50 -3.72 2.16 3.20
C LEU A 50 -3.10 2.40 1.82
N ALA A 51 -1.76 2.35 1.70
CA ALA A 51 -1.04 2.45 0.43
C ALA A 51 -1.45 1.33 -0.54
N THR A 52 -1.65 0.11 -0.03
CA THR A 52 -2.18 -1.01 -0.83
C THR A 52 -3.60 -0.74 -1.30
N LEU A 53 -4.47 -0.25 -0.42
CA LEU A 53 -5.85 0.07 -0.80
C LEU A 53 -5.90 1.15 -1.90
N VAL A 54 -5.11 2.22 -1.76
CA VAL A 54 -5.05 3.28 -2.78
C VAL A 54 -4.44 2.79 -4.09
N ASP A 55 -3.37 1.99 -4.05
CA ASP A 55 -2.74 1.37 -5.24
C ASP A 55 -3.76 0.52 -6.02
N VAL A 56 -4.57 -0.26 -5.31
CA VAL A 56 -5.63 -1.09 -5.92
C VAL A 56 -6.72 -0.23 -6.59
N VAL A 57 -7.31 0.75 -5.88
CA VAL A 57 -8.40 1.55 -6.47
C VAL A 57 -7.89 2.48 -7.59
N GLY A 58 -6.68 3.03 -7.43
CA GLY A 58 -6.00 3.84 -8.42
C GLY A 58 -5.67 3.05 -9.68
N GLY A 59 -5.06 1.88 -9.51
CA GLY A 59 -4.78 0.97 -10.60
C GLY A 59 -6.05 0.51 -11.31
N ALA A 60 -7.13 0.23 -10.58
CA ALA A 60 -8.39 -0.21 -11.15
C ALA A 60 -9.05 0.88 -12.03
N VAL A 61 -9.11 2.14 -11.58
CA VAL A 61 -9.64 3.24 -12.39
C VAL A 61 -8.70 3.60 -13.55
N ALA A 62 -7.38 3.55 -13.35
CA ALA A 62 -6.40 3.76 -14.40
C ALA A 62 -6.53 2.71 -15.51
N ALA A 63 -6.62 1.43 -15.15
CA ALA A 63 -6.81 0.32 -16.08
C ALA A 63 -8.13 0.45 -16.87
N ARG A 64 -9.22 0.89 -16.22
CA ARG A 64 -10.51 1.17 -16.89
C ARG A 64 -10.38 2.29 -17.92
N VAL A 65 -9.73 3.40 -17.56
CA VAL A 65 -9.61 4.59 -18.41
C VAL A 65 -8.62 4.40 -19.56
N LEU A 66 -7.52 3.67 -19.34
CA LEU A 66 -6.43 3.57 -20.32
C LEU A 66 -6.68 2.56 -21.44
N ARG A 67 -7.73 1.75 -21.37
CA ARG A 67 -7.99 0.73 -22.41
C ARG A 67 -7.91 1.29 -23.84
N PRO A 68 -7.29 0.56 -24.78
CA PRO A 68 -6.69 -0.78 -24.62
C PRO A 68 -5.25 -0.77 -24.06
N ASP A 69 -4.71 0.38 -23.66
CA ASP A 69 -3.36 0.45 -23.10
C ASP A 69 -3.29 -0.11 -21.68
N TRP A 70 -2.06 -0.45 -21.29
CA TRP A 70 -1.69 -0.96 -19.99
C TRP A 70 -1.10 0.15 -19.12
N MET A 71 -0.89 -0.18 -17.85
CA MET A 71 -0.31 0.74 -16.89
C MET A 71 0.66 0.02 -15.96
N ALA A 72 1.66 0.76 -15.50
CA ALA A 72 2.48 0.39 -14.35
C ALA A 72 2.55 1.58 -13.40
N THR A 73 2.35 1.35 -12.10
CA THR A 73 2.52 2.38 -11.07
C THR A 73 3.98 2.85 -11.08
N ALA A 74 4.22 4.13 -11.35
CA ALA A 74 5.54 4.75 -11.34
C ALA A 74 5.85 5.32 -9.96
N ASP A 75 4.87 5.97 -9.34
CA ASP A 75 4.98 6.50 -7.98
C ASP A 75 3.63 6.51 -7.25
N LEU A 76 3.73 6.54 -5.92
CA LEU A 76 2.61 6.67 -4.99
C LEU A 76 3.06 7.55 -3.82
N THR A 77 2.33 8.64 -3.58
CA THR A 77 2.44 9.43 -2.34
C THR A 77 1.20 9.20 -1.50
N LEU A 78 1.37 8.97 -0.21
CA LEU A 78 0.32 8.85 0.79
C LEU A 78 0.66 9.74 1.99
N GLU A 79 -0.31 10.53 2.44
CA GLU A 79 -0.25 11.37 3.63
C GLU A 79 -1.39 10.96 4.57
N VAL A 80 -1.06 10.46 5.76
CA VAL A 80 -2.00 10.08 6.81
C VAL A 80 -2.28 11.29 7.69
N VAL A 81 -3.49 11.82 7.58
CA VAL A 81 -3.94 13.03 8.28
C VAL A 81 -4.30 12.71 9.74
N ARG A 82 -4.87 11.52 9.98
CA ARG A 82 -5.20 11.00 11.31
C ARG A 82 -5.40 9.48 11.25
N PRO A 83 -5.35 8.77 12.40
CA PRO A 83 -5.55 7.33 12.43
C PRO A 83 -6.87 6.90 11.80
N ALA A 84 -6.80 5.87 10.95
CA ALA A 84 -7.97 5.26 10.33
C ALA A 84 -8.53 4.16 11.25
N THR A 85 -9.58 4.47 12.00
CA THR A 85 -10.10 3.67 13.12
C THR A 85 -11.56 3.26 12.95
N GLY A 86 -12.16 3.53 11.78
CA GLY A 86 -13.51 3.08 11.46
C GLY A 86 -13.61 1.55 11.36
N PRO A 87 -14.82 0.97 11.46
CA PRO A 87 -15.02 -0.46 11.21
C PRO A 87 -14.69 -0.83 9.75
N PHE A 88 -14.77 0.15 8.84
CA PHE A 88 -14.28 0.07 7.47
C PHE A 88 -13.45 1.31 7.14
N VAL A 89 -12.56 1.15 6.16
CA VAL A 89 -11.89 2.26 5.49
C VAL A 89 -12.14 2.17 3.99
N GLU A 90 -12.49 3.30 3.37
CA GLU A 90 -12.78 3.39 1.94
C GLU A 90 -11.87 4.42 1.28
N ALA A 91 -11.15 3.98 0.24
CA ALA A 91 -10.41 4.84 -0.66
C ALA A 91 -11.27 5.20 -1.88
N ARG A 92 -11.20 6.46 -2.29
CA ARG A 92 -11.98 7.01 -3.40
C ARG A 92 -11.03 7.69 -4.37
N ALA A 93 -10.77 7.04 -5.49
CA ALA A 93 -9.85 7.55 -6.50
C ALA A 93 -10.61 8.29 -7.61
N THR A 94 -9.98 9.35 -8.10
CA THR A 94 -10.38 10.05 -9.32
C THR A 94 -9.17 10.25 -10.23
N VAL A 95 -9.33 10.01 -11.53
CA VAL A 95 -8.34 10.39 -12.54
C VAL A 95 -8.36 11.92 -12.69
N VAL A 96 -7.29 12.57 -12.25
CA VAL A 96 -7.15 14.03 -12.30
C VAL A 96 -6.42 14.51 -13.56
N ARG A 97 -5.63 13.62 -14.19
CA ARG A 97 -4.94 13.93 -15.45
C ARG A 97 -4.70 12.66 -16.28
N ARG A 98 -5.10 12.70 -17.55
CA ARG A 98 -4.71 11.69 -18.56
C ARG A 98 -3.80 12.33 -19.60
N GLY A 99 -2.51 12.02 -19.56
CA GLY A 99 -1.53 12.41 -20.56
C GLY A 99 -1.29 11.31 -21.60
N ARG A 100 -0.32 11.55 -22.49
CA ARG A 100 0.10 10.58 -23.51
C ARG A 100 0.92 9.43 -22.94
N THR A 101 1.80 9.73 -21.99
CA THR A 101 2.76 8.76 -21.41
C THR A 101 2.52 8.51 -19.93
N THR A 102 1.66 9.31 -19.29
CA THR A 102 1.34 9.19 -17.87
C THR A 102 -0.13 9.44 -17.60
N LEU A 103 -0.65 8.80 -16.55
CA LEU A 103 -1.96 9.07 -15.97
C LEU A 103 -1.77 9.34 -14.48
N VAL A 104 -2.45 10.37 -13.95
CA VAL A 104 -2.39 10.73 -12.54
C VAL A 104 -3.77 10.56 -11.92
N THR A 105 -3.82 9.88 -10.78
CA THR A 105 -5.01 9.78 -9.93
C THR A 105 -4.75 10.42 -8.59
N GLU A 106 -5.81 10.96 -8.01
CA GLU A 106 -5.86 11.40 -6.63
C GLU A 106 -6.84 10.51 -5.86
N ALA A 107 -6.56 10.20 -4.59
CA ALA A 107 -7.45 9.43 -3.75
C ALA A 107 -7.55 9.97 -2.33
N GLY A 108 -8.78 10.13 -1.84
CA GLY A 108 -9.06 10.36 -0.41
C GLY A 108 -9.45 9.04 0.27
N VAL A 109 -8.98 8.84 1.50
CA VAL A 109 -9.36 7.68 2.33
C VAL A 109 -10.24 8.16 3.48
N PHE A 110 -11.32 7.45 3.77
CA PHE A 110 -12.33 7.83 4.76
C PHE A 110 -12.62 6.66 5.71
N ASN A 111 -12.90 6.96 6.98
CA ASN A 111 -13.53 6.00 7.87
C ASN A 111 -15.00 5.86 7.46
N VAL A 112 -15.53 4.63 7.48
CA VAL A 112 -16.91 4.34 7.09
C VAL A 112 -17.55 3.47 8.16
N LEU A 113 -18.78 3.80 8.59
CA LEU A 113 -19.45 3.18 9.74
C LEU A 113 -20.19 1.88 9.39
N ASP A 114 -20.82 1.82 8.21
CA ASP A 114 -21.68 0.70 7.81
C ASP A 114 -21.29 0.10 6.45
N GLU A 115 -21.60 -1.19 6.26
CA GLU A 115 -21.55 -1.84 4.96
C GLU A 115 -22.51 -1.14 3.97
N GLY A 116 -21.95 -0.33 3.08
CA GLY A 116 -22.65 0.22 1.91
C GLY A 116 -23.08 1.67 2.09
N SER A 117 -22.60 2.33 3.15
CA SER A 117 -22.81 3.77 3.30
C SER A 117 -22.09 4.53 2.18
N GLU A 118 -22.86 5.13 1.28
CA GLU A 118 -22.37 6.15 0.35
C GLU A 118 -22.00 7.39 1.17
N VAL A 119 -20.76 7.47 1.65
CA VAL A 119 -20.29 8.76 2.20
C VAL A 119 -20.25 9.72 1.01
N THR A 120 -21.06 10.76 0.98
CA THR A 120 -20.98 11.73 -0.12
C THR A 120 -19.80 12.65 0.17
N ILE A 121 -18.90 12.90 -0.80
CA ILE A 121 -17.86 13.92 -0.63
C ILE A 121 -18.58 15.27 -0.42
N GLY A 122 -18.67 15.72 0.84
CA GLY A 122 -19.31 16.98 1.21
C GLY A 122 -20.50 16.90 2.17
N ALA A 123 -20.92 15.74 2.68
CA ALA A 123 -21.98 15.65 3.68
C ALA A 123 -21.44 15.12 5.02
N GLU A 124 -21.35 16.01 6.01
CA GLU A 124 -21.16 15.82 7.47
C GLU A 124 -20.17 14.75 8.00
N ASP A 125 -19.27 14.24 7.18
CA ASP A 125 -18.26 13.26 7.61
C ASP A 125 -16.94 13.94 7.97
N HIS A 126 -16.35 13.54 9.10
CA HIS A 126 -15.03 13.98 9.53
C HIS A 126 -14.04 13.66 8.41
N GLY A 127 -13.60 14.65 7.60
CA GLY A 127 -12.86 14.60 6.31
C GLY A 127 -12.01 13.36 5.88
N PRO A 128 -11.00 13.47 5.01
CA PRO A 128 -10.13 12.33 4.77
C PRO A 128 -9.31 11.97 6.02
N VAL A 129 -9.09 10.69 6.27
CA VAL A 129 -8.09 10.17 7.23
C VAL A 129 -6.72 10.03 6.57
N ALA A 130 -6.68 9.86 5.25
CA ALA A 130 -5.47 9.93 4.44
C ALA A 130 -5.76 10.49 3.04
N TRP A 131 -4.72 11.02 2.39
CA TRP A 131 -4.76 11.51 1.02
C TRP A 131 -3.63 10.89 0.22
N ALA A 132 -3.87 10.57 -1.05
CA ALA A 132 -2.88 9.97 -1.91
C ALA A 132 -2.89 10.54 -3.33
N THR A 133 -1.72 10.51 -3.97
CA THR A 133 -1.57 10.74 -5.41
C THR A 133 -0.75 9.60 -5.99
N MET A 134 -1.15 9.11 -7.16
CA MET A 134 -0.43 8.05 -7.87
C MET A 134 -0.23 8.45 -9.32
N THR A 135 0.96 8.16 -9.82
CA THR A 135 1.29 8.32 -11.23
C THR A 135 1.49 6.95 -11.85
N PHE A 136 0.85 6.73 -12.99
CA PHE A 136 0.97 5.52 -13.79
C PHE A 136 1.68 5.85 -15.09
N ALA A 137 2.66 5.04 -15.48
CA ALA A 137 3.20 5.02 -16.83
C ALA A 137 2.21 4.34 -17.78
N VAL A 138 1.92 4.97 -18.91
CA VAL A 138 1.06 4.38 -19.95
C VAL A 138 1.90 3.48 -20.85
N LEU A 139 1.53 2.21 -20.92
CA LEU A 139 2.23 1.19 -21.69
C LEU A 139 1.35 0.76 -22.88
N PRO A 140 1.86 0.71 -24.12
CA PRO A 140 1.06 0.31 -25.27
C PRO A 140 0.47 -1.09 -25.10
N GLY A 141 -0.84 -1.24 -25.37
CA GLY A 141 -1.51 -2.54 -25.22
C GLY A 141 -1.19 -3.59 -26.28
N GLN A 142 -0.56 -3.20 -27.39
CA GLN A 142 -0.23 -4.10 -28.50
C GLN A 142 1.27 -4.36 -28.57
N SER A 143 1.72 -5.49 -28.00
CA SER A 143 2.97 -6.09 -28.41
C SER A 143 2.73 -7.57 -28.73
N PRO A 144 3.07 -8.08 -29.93
CA PRO A 144 2.89 -9.49 -30.31
C PRO A 144 3.73 -10.45 -29.46
N THR A 145 4.62 -9.94 -28.62
CA THR A 145 5.41 -10.67 -27.61
C THR A 145 4.88 -10.53 -26.19
N SER A 146 3.79 -9.79 -25.97
CA SER A 146 3.18 -9.65 -24.64
C SER A 146 2.41 -10.92 -24.30
N THR A 147 2.89 -11.68 -23.32
CA THR A 147 2.15 -12.80 -22.70
C THR A 147 1.15 -12.33 -21.64
N LEU A 148 0.99 -11.01 -21.46
CA LEU A 148 0.03 -10.43 -20.55
C LEU A 148 -1.35 -10.43 -21.23
N ASP A 149 -1.98 -11.61 -21.29
CA ASP A 149 -3.39 -11.75 -21.67
C ASP A 149 -4.27 -11.24 -20.53
N GLY A 150 -4.54 -9.93 -20.50
CA GLY A 150 -5.21 -9.28 -19.37
C GLY A 150 -6.41 -8.41 -19.71
N HIS A 151 -6.89 -8.42 -20.95
CA HIS A 151 -8.14 -7.73 -21.30
C HIS A 151 -9.37 -8.51 -20.84
N GLN A 152 -9.41 -8.94 -19.58
CA GLN A 152 -10.65 -9.41 -19.00
C GLN A 152 -11.34 -8.25 -18.29
N GLU A 153 -12.47 -7.84 -18.85
CA GLU A 153 -13.25 -6.75 -18.30
C GLU A 153 -13.82 -7.18 -16.94
N LEU A 154 -13.26 -6.61 -15.86
CA LEU A 154 -13.88 -6.74 -14.56
C LEU A 154 -15.25 -6.04 -14.60
N PRO A 155 -16.28 -6.62 -13.94
CA PRO A 155 -17.55 -5.93 -13.77
C PRO A 155 -17.36 -4.60 -13.04
N ASP A 156 -18.33 -3.70 -13.13
CA ASP A 156 -18.29 -2.42 -12.42
C ASP A 156 -18.20 -2.58 -10.89
N ARG A 157 -18.60 -3.73 -10.36
CA ARG A 157 -18.45 -4.10 -8.95
C ARG A 157 -17.80 -5.46 -8.84
N TRP A 158 -16.72 -5.54 -8.06
CA TRP A 158 -16.02 -6.79 -7.80
C TRP A 158 -15.52 -6.83 -6.36
N ALA A 159 -15.30 -8.05 -5.88
CA ALA A 159 -14.79 -8.31 -4.54
C ALA A 159 -13.76 -9.44 -4.59
N LEU A 160 -12.66 -9.23 -3.87
CA LEU A 160 -11.65 -10.23 -3.58
C LEU A 160 -11.92 -10.74 -2.17
N ALA A 161 -12.38 -11.99 -2.09
CA ALA A 161 -12.73 -12.62 -0.82
C ALA A 161 -11.75 -13.76 -0.54
N GLY A 162 -10.97 -13.60 0.53
CA GLY A 162 -10.15 -14.63 1.15
C GLY A 162 -10.71 -15.04 2.52
N GLU A 163 -9.92 -15.79 3.28
CA GLU A 163 -10.29 -16.15 4.67
C GLU A 163 -10.06 -14.98 5.64
N GLY A 164 -9.28 -13.99 5.19
CA GLY A 164 -8.88 -12.84 6.00
C GLY A 164 -7.51 -13.06 6.63
N LEU A 165 -6.90 -11.98 7.11
CA LEU A 165 -5.67 -12.08 7.89
C LEU A 165 -5.95 -12.79 9.23
N ASP A 166 -5.22 -13.87 9.52
CA ASP A 166 -5.28 -14.64 10.76
C ASP A 166 -4.27 -14.16 11.82
N ARG A 167 -3.35 -13.29 11.42
CA ARG A 167 -2.23 -12.78 12.20
C ARG A 167 -1.85 -11.38 11.72
N PRO A 168 -1.06 -10.61 12.49
CA PRO A 168 -0.62 -9.27 12.07
C PRO A 168 0.00 -9.26 10.67
N VAL A 169 -0.31 -8.24 9.87
CA VAL A 169 0.05 -8.18 8.44
C VAL A 169 1.55 -8.29 8.19
N VAL A 170 2.39 -7.79 9.12
CA VAL A 170 3.86 -7.96 9.07
C VAL A 170 4.24 -9.44 9.05
N GLU A 171 3.61 -10.22 9.93
CA GLU A 171 3.85 -11.65 10.07
C GLU A 171 3.25 -12.44 8.89
N ALA A 172 2.03 -12.08 8.46
CA ALA A 172 1.37 -12.71 7.30
C ALA A 172 2.20 -12.57 6.02
N LEU A 173 2.90 -11.45 5.86
CA LEU A 173 3.81 -11.18 4.75
C LEU A 173 5.22 -11.75 4.95
N SER A 174 5.47 -12.41 6.09
CA SER A 174 6.80 -12.93 6.46
C SER A 174 7.89 -11.85 6.43
N ILE A 175 7.55 -10.63 6.84
CA ILE A 175 8.50 -9.53 7.00
C ILE A 175 9.27 -9.76 8.30
N SER A 176 10.59 -9.81 8.21
CA SER A 176 11.48 -10.06 9.34
C SER A 176 12.61 -9.04 9.40
N VAL A 177 12.98 -8.60 10.60
CA VAL A 177 14.16 -7.77 10.82
C VAL A 177 15.41 -8.65 10.75
N VAL A 178 16.34 -8.29 9.85
CA VAL A 178 17.63 -8.99 9.68
C VAL A 178 18.70 -8.30 10.51
N ASP A 179 18.74 -6.96 10.46
CA ASP A 179 19.64 -6.11 11.24
C ASP A 179 18.95 -4.76 11.49
N ALA A 180 18.51 -4.52 12.74
CA ALA A 180 17.83 -3.28 13.11
C ALA A 180 18.75 -2.06 13.05
N ALA A 181 20.03 -2.22 13.40
CA ALA A 181 21.02 -1.14 13.43
C ALA A 181 21.31 -0.59 12.02
N GLU A 182 21.26 -1.46 11.00
CA GLU A 182 21.40 -1.07 9.60
C GLU A 182 20.04 -0.81 8.90
N GLY A 183 18.92 -0.94 9.63
CA GLY A 183 17.58 -0.85 9.06
C GLY A 183 17.34 -1.86 7.94
N ARG A 184 17.94 -3.05 8.05
CA ARG A 184 17.80 -4.17 7.11
C ARG A 184 16.68 -5.09 7.58
N ILE A 185 15.62 -5.12 6.80
CA ILE A 185 14.53 -6.07 6.92
C ILE A 185 14.42 -6.87 5.62
N SER A 186 13.85 -8.06 5.70
CA SER A 186 13.72 -8.99 4.59
C SER A 186 12.29 -9.51 4.49
N MET A 187 11.83 -9.71 3.27
CA MET A 187 10.55 -10.32 2.94
C MET A 187 10.74 -11.31 1.79
N PRO A 188 10.32 -12.58 1.93
CA PRO A 188 10.37 -13.54 0.84
C PRO A 188 9.41 -13.15 -0.27
N VAL A 189 9.77 -13.47 -1.51
CA VAL A 189 8.86 -13.34 -2.66
C VAL A 189 8.11 -14.66 -2.84
N GLN A 190 6.79 -14.59 -2.86
CA GLN A 190 5.91 -15.75 -2.94
C GLN A 190 4.62 -15.39 -3.69
N ASP A 191 3.96 -16.40 -4.27
CA ASP A 191 2.75 -16.24 -5.11
C ASP A 191 1.64 -15.44 -4.43
N TYR A 192 1.51 -15.58 -3.11
CA TYR A 192 0.58 -14.83 -2.26
C TYR A 192 0.69 -13.30 -2.43
N LEU A 193 1.85 -12.80 -2.88
CA LEU A 193 2.18 -11.37 -2.98
C LEU A 193 2.14 -10.83 -4.41
N PHE A 194 1.86 -11.66 -5.42
CA PHE A 194 2.02 -11.24 -6.81
C PHE A 194 0.90 -10.36 -7.32
N ASN A 195 1.24 -9.41 -8.19
CA ASN A 195 0.32 -8.67 -9.03
C ASN A 195 0.11 -9.37 -10.38
N SER A 196 -0.69 -8.75 -11.24
CA SER A 196 -0.95 -9.25 -12.60
C SER A 196 0.28 -9.29 -13.51
N PHE A 197 1.40 -8.67 -13.11
CA PHE A 197 2.69 -8.75 -13.81
C PHE A 197 3.64 -9.83 -13.26
N GLY A 198 3.16 -10.68 -12.33
CA GLY A 198 3.95 -11.73 -11.69
C GLY A 198 5.10 -11.17 -10.85
N ALA A 199 4.87 -10.04 -10.19
CA ALA A 199 5.82 -9.35 -9.31
C ALA A 199 5.13 -8.93 -8.02
N VAL A 200 5.86 -8.64 -6.95
CA VAL A 200 5.27 -8.16 -5.69
C VAL A 200 4.39 -6.92 -5.94
N GLN A 201 3.20 -6.87 -5.32
CA GLN A 201 2.29 -5.72 -5.36
C GLN A 201 2.99 -4.43 -4.92
N GLY A 202 2.68 -3.30 -5.58
CA GLY A 202 3.24 -2.00 -5.21
C GLY A 202 2.94 -1.64 -3.77
N GLY A 203 1.67 -1.78 -3.36
CA GLY A 203 1.24 -1.63 -1.97
C GLY A 203 2.01 -2.46 -0.93
N VAL A 204 2.38 -3.70 -1.27
CA VAL A 204 3.18 -4.56 -0.39
C VAL A 204 4.62 -4.03 -0.28
N MET A 205 5.21 -3.53 -1.37
CA MET A 205 6.52 -2.86 -1.34
C MET A 205 6.47 -1.59 -0.47
N ALA A 206 5.38 -0.82 -0.53
CA ALA A 206 5.18 0.34 0.34
C ALA A 206 5.08 -0.06 1.83
N LEU A 207 4.39 -1.16 2.15
CA LEU A 207 4.29 -1.71 3.50
C LEU A 207 5.63 -2.24 4.02
N LEU A 208 6.44 -2.86 3.17
CA LEU A 208 7.81 -3.23 3.52
C LEU A 208 8.64 -1.98 3.82
N GLY A 209 8.55 -0.95 2.97
CA GLY A 209 9.17 0.36 3.20
C GLY A 209 8.77 0.99 4.53
N GLU A 210 7.47 0.98 4.84
CA GLU A 210 6.92 1.47 6.12
C GLU A 210 7.56 0.77 7.32
N VAL A 211 7.61 -0.57 7.32
CA VAL A 211 8.24 -1.34 8.41
C VAL A 211 9.71 -0.95 8.53
N ALA A 212 10.47 -0.94 7.43
CA ALA A 212 11.90 -0.64 7.46
C ALA A 212 12.19 0.76 8.02
N GLY A 213 11.40 1.74 7.59
CA GLY A 213 11.51 3.12 8.04
C GLY A 213 11.19 3.27 9.52
N ALA A 214 10.12 2.63 10.00
CA ALA A 214 9.76 2.65 11.42
C ALA A 214 10.85 2.00 12.30
N GLU A 215 11.40 0.86 11.90
CA GLU A 215 12.45 0.15 12.63
C GLU A 215 13.73 0.99 12.76
N VAL A 216 14.25 1.54 11.65
CA VAL A 216 15.50 2.33 11.69
C VAL A 216 15.31 3.64 12.47
N LEU A 217 14.11 4.23 12.41
CA LEU A 217 13.77 5.40 13.20
C LEU A 217 13.70 5.08 14.70
N GLY A 218 13.08 3.96 15.07
CA GLY A 218 13.04 3.46 16.44
C GLY A 218 14.44 3.24 17.01
N GLU A 219 15.28 2.51 16.28
CA GLU A 219 16.67 2.23 16.68
C GLU A 219 17.48 3.52 16.87
N SER A 220 17.36 4.47 15.92
CA SER A 220 18.08 5.75 15.99
C SER A 220 17.70 6.61 17.20
N ALA A 221 16.55 6.35 17.79
CA ALA A 221 15.95 7.23 18.78
C ALA A 221 16.07 6.71 20.22
N GLY A 222 16.73 5.55 20.41
CA GLY A 222 16.79 4.82 21.67
C GLY A 222 15.43 4.24 22.06
N ALA A 223 15.42 3.06 22.67
CA ALA A 223 14.28 2.13 22.85
C ALA A 223 13.03 2.61 23.65
N GLU A 224 12.68 3.89 23.62
CA GLU A 224 11.51 4.45 24.30
C GLU A 224 10.52 5.09 23.30
N GLY A 225 10.03 4.30 22.35
CA GLY A 225 8.86 4.67 21.55
C GLY A 225 8.83 4.00 20.18
N ASP A 226 7.66 3.49 19.82
CA ASP A 226 7.40 2.98 18.47
C ASP A 226 7.19 4.16 17.52
N PHE A 227 7.58 4.01 16.26
CA PHE A 227 7.29 4.99 15.21
C PHE A 227 6.13 4.50 14.35
N VAL A 228 5.18 5.40 14.09
CA VAL A 228 4.07 5.16 13.15
C VAL A 228 4.24 6.09 11.96
N ALA A 229 4.20 5.52 10.76
CA ALA A 229 4.34 6.29 9.52
C ALA A 229 3.14 7.24 9.34
N THR A 230 3.44 8.50 9.11
CA THR A 230 2.48 9.55 8.76
C THR A 230 2.46 9.82 7.27
N ASP A 231 3.53 9.49 6.54
CA ASP A 231 3.62 9.70 5.11
C ASP A 231 4.56 8.71 4.44
N LEU A 232 4.21 8.33 3.21
CA LEU A 232 5.00 7.46 2.34
C LEU A 232 5.11 8.12 0.97
N ARG A 233 6.33 8.32 0.48
CA ARG A 233 6.60 8.72 -0.91
C ARG A 233 7.37 7.60 -1.59
N VAL A 234 6.69 6.87 -2.45
CA VAL A 234 7.17 5.64 -3.06
C VAL A 234 7.49 5.90 -4.54
N ALA A 235 8.72 5.58 -4.95
CA ALA A 235 9.12 5.53 -6.34
C ALA A 235 9.41 4.08 -6.75
N TYR A 236 8.67 3.57 -7.72
CA TYR A 236 8.83 2.22 -8.25
C TYR A 236 9.78 2.24 -9.45
N LEU A 237 10.95 1.61 -9.31
CA LEU A 237 12.04 1.65 -10.27
C LEU A 237 12.15 0.36 -11.08
N ALA A 238 11.81 -0.77 -10.47
CA ALA A 238 11.79 -2.08 -11.11
C ALA A 238 10.86 -3.06 -10.39
N LEU A 239 10.52 -4.16 -11.06
CA LEU A 239 9.72 -5.24 -10.49
C LEU A 239 10.56 -6.10 -9.54
N GLY A 240 10.05 -6.34 -8.33
CA GLY A 240 10.58 -7.36 -7.41
C GLY A 240 9.92 -8.71 -7.70
N ARG A 241 10.68 -9.68 -8.20
CA ARG A 241 10.16 -10.95 -8.75
C ARG A 241 10.81 -12.19 -8.19
N VAL A 242 12.10 -12.13 -7.83
CA VAL A 242 12.89 -13.32 -7.50
C VAL A 242 12.98 -13.49 -5.99
N GLY A 243 13.39 -12.42 -5.29
CA GLY A 243 13.39 -12.35 -3.85
C GLY A 243 14.56 -13.07 -3.16
N PRO A 244 14.73 -12.87 -1.85
CA PRO A 244 13.94 -11.99 -0.99
C PRO A 244 14.11 -10.51 -1.38
N ILE A 245 13.10 -9.70 -1.06
CA ILE A 245 13.23 -8.25 -1.08
C ILE A 245 13.85 -7.81 0.24
N VAL A 246 14.96 -7.07 0.18
CA VAL A 246 15.75 -6.66 1.33
C VAL A 246 15.87 -5.13 1.35
N SER A 247 15.71 -4.52 2.52
CA SER A 247 15.88 -3.07 2.67
C SER A 247 17.32 -2.66 2.97
N ARG A 248 17.64 -1.42 2.62
CA ARG A 248 18.71 -0.63 3.24
C ARG A 248 18.11 0.73 3.60
N SER A 249 18.32 1.18 4.83
CA SER A 249 17.63 2.35 5.34
C SER A 249 18.60 3.40 5.87
N ARG A 250 18.26 4.67 5.68
CA ARG A 250 19.05 5.80 6.16
C ARG A 250 18.14 6.83 6.79
N VAL A 251 18.37 7.10 8.07
CA VAL A 251 17.69 8.20 8.79
C VAL A 251 18.11 9.54 8.19
N LEU A 252 17.14 10.39 7.89
CA LEU A 252 17.38 11.78 7.52
C LEU A 252 17.57 12.60 8.79
N ALA A 253 18.47 13.59 8.75
CA ALA A 253 18.83 14.39 9.91
C ALA A 253 17.57 14.92 10.62
N ALA A 254 17.33 14.44 11.84
CA ALA A 254 16.23 14.92 12.66
C ALA A 254 16.59 16.32 13.15
N GLN A 255 15.67 17.29 13.01
CA GLN A 255 15.81 18.52 13.77
C GLN A 255 15.45 18.21 15.23
N ASP A 256 16.36 18.53 16.14
CA ASP A 256 16.15 18.33 17.57
C ASP A 256 14.84 19.00 18.01
N GLY A 257 14.00 18.24 18.72
CA GLY A 257 12.71 18.71 19.23
C GLY A 257 11.55 18.69 18.23
N HIS A 258 11.76 18.31 16.96
CA HIS A 258 10.65 18.13 16.01
C HIS A 258 10.00 16.74 16.19
N PRO A 259 8.66 16.63 16.29
CA PRO A 259 7.98 15.35 16.56
C PRO A 259 8.01 14.40 15.35
N HIS A 260 8.11 14.95 14.15
CA HIS A 260 8.20 14.19 12.90
C HIS A 260 9.67 13.89 12.57
N ARG A 261 9.93 12.63 12.21
CA ARG A 261 11.22 12.13 11.74
C ARG A 261 11.05 11.45 10.40
N SER A 262 12.13 11.34 9.64
CA SER A 262 12.08 10.68 8.33
C SER A 262 13.29 9.79 8.06
N ALA A 263 13.08 8.78 7.23
CA ALA A 263 14.10 7.88 6.73
C ALA A 263 13.87 7.62 5.23
N VAL A 264 14.96 7.38 4.51
CA VAL A 264 14.92 6.86 3.14
C VAL A 264 15.16 5.36 3.21
N VAL A 265 14.30 4.59 2.56
CA VAL A 265 14.38 3.13 2.46
C VAL A 265 14.55 2.75 1.00
N GLU A 266 15.60 2.00 0.70
CA GLU A 266 15.84 1.39 -0.60
C GLU A 266 15.53 -0.10 -0.51
N LEU A 267 14.70 -0.61 -1.42
CA LEU A 267 14.35 -2.03 -1.50
C LEU A 267 15.06 -2.68 -2.69
N PHE A 268 15.71 -3.80 -2.42
CA PHE A 268 16.49 -4.56 -3.40
C PHE A 268 15.93 -5.97 -3.55
N ASP A 269 15.80 -6.44 -4.80
CA ASP A 269 15.60 -7.86 -5.09
C ASP A 269 16.98 -8.56 -5.07
N ALA A 270 17.28 -9.21 -3.94
CA ALA A 270 18.62 -9.72 -3.64
C ALA A 270 19.05 -10.83 -4.61
N ALA A 271 18.15 -11.74 -4.97
CA ALA A 271 18.46 -12.82 -5.91
C ALA A 271 18.42 -12.39 -7.37
N ALA A 272 17.89 -11.20 -7.69
CA ALA A 272 17.95 -10.60 -9.03
C ALA A 272 19.22 -9.76 -9.24
N GLY A 273 20.34 -10.13 -8.59
CA GLY A 273 21.61 -9.42 -8.67
C GLY A 273 21.59 -8.08 -7.92
N ASP A 274 20.98 -8.06 -6.72
CA ASP A 274 20.80 -6.86 -5.90
C ASP A 274 20.17 -5.70 -6.68
N ARG A 275 19.11 -5.99 -7.44
CA ARG A 275 18.44 -4.98 -8.26
C ARG A 275 17.62 -4.05 -7.37
N LEU A 276 17.90 -2.74 -7.42
CA LEU A 276 17.07 -1.73 -6.77
C LEU A 276 15.66 -1.70 -7.42
N THR A 277 14.63 -1.96 -6.64
CA THR A 277 13.24 -2.04 -7.12
C THR A 277 12.41 -0.84 -6.71
N THR A 278 12.65 -0.29 -5.52
CA THR A 278 11.80 0.75 -4.94
C THR A 278 12.61 1.63 -4.00
N VAL A 279 12.32 2.92 -4.01
CA VAL A 279 12.81 3.88 -3.01
C VAL A 279 11.59 4.47 -2.31
N ILE A 280 11.62 4.51 -0.98
CA ILE A 280 10.54 5.05 -0.16
C ILE A 280 11.11 6.11 0.79
N ASP A 281 10.60 7.33 0.73
CA ASP A 281 10.74 8.26 1.86
C ASP A 281 9.60 8.00 2.84
N VAL A 282 9.97 7.64 4.08
CA VAL A 282 9.04 7.38 5.18
C VAL A 282 9.14 8.53 6.16
N GLY A 283 8.04 9.25 6.36
CA GLY A 283 7.87 10.16 7.49
C GLY A 283 7.06 9.50 8.59
N ALA A 284 7.46 9.68 9.84
CA ALA A 284 6.85 9.03 10.99
C ALA A 284 6.91 9.89 12.25
N VAL A 285 5.99 9.63 13.16
CA VAL A 285 5.95 10.23 14.50
C VAL A 285 6.13 9.16 15.55
N ARG A 286 6.76 9.53 16.66
CA ARG A 286 6.85 8.66 17.84
C ARG A 286 5.48 8.56 18.50
N VAL A 287 5.03 7.35 18.79
CA VAL A 287 3.87 7.09 19.63
C VAL A 287 4.33 6.52 20.97
N ALA A 288 3.64 6.90 22.05
CA ALA A 288 3.91 6.33 23.36
C ALA A 288 3.61 4.81 23.31
N ALA A 289 4.43 4.01 23.97
CA ALA A 289 4.13 2.59 24.14
C ALA A 289 2.74 2.47 24.77
N ALA A 290 1.85 1.68 24.16
CA ALA A 290 0.57 1.36 24.76
C ALA A 290 0.84 0.85 26.18
N ALA A 291 0.22 1.48 27.19
CA ALA A 291 0.29 0.97 28.55
C ALA A 291 -0.20 -0.47 28.51
N THR A 292 0.71 -1.43 28.66
CA THR A 292 0.35 -2.84 28.79
C THR A 292 -0.60 -2.92 29.96
N GLY A 293 -1.89 -3.16 29.68
CA GLY A 293 -2.91 -3.30 30.71
C GLY A 293 -2.45 -4.39 31.67
N ALA A 294 -2.02 -3.96 32.85
CA ALA A 294 -1.89 -4.85 33.99
C ALA A 294 -3.28 -5.46 34.20
N GLY A 295 -3.36 -6.78 34.12
CA GLY A 295 -4.61 -7.51 34.27
C GLY A 295 -5.36 -7.13 35.54
N SER A 296 -6.69 -7.18 35.44
CA SER A 296 -7.59 -7.42 36.57
C SER A 296 -8.79 -8.22 36.07
#